data_AF-A0A5N0UV81-F1
#
_entry.id   AF-A0A5N0UV81-F1
#
_cell.length_a   1.000
_cell.length_b   1.000
_cell.length_c   1.000
_cell.angle_alpha   90.00
_cell.angle_beta   90.00
_cell.angle_gamma   90.00
#
_symmetry.space_group_name_H-M   'P 1'
#
loop_
_entity.id
_entity.type
_entity.pdbx_description
1 polymer ?
#
loop_
_entity_poly.entity_id
_entity_poly.type
_entity_poly.pdbx_seq_one_letter_code
_entity_poly.pdbx_strand_id
1 'polypeptide(L)'
;MVLAVAAVLTTAATAGTAAAAETGAPQVLFFNHSYGVLDRETADAIENSPYLREFANFQVRTTTGADGKVWTGRYLLGRETYLELFGVGDLPGQDGTLGSAGLGVSTEHAGDLATVRDRLPGLGVPEPIDFLQTRDFGDGVPVPWFDGILTTAAYDSFGAWAMEYRPEYLADPRAGVEPASYPGDVSRERYLADAYQDHLMRDVTAIRIAVTSRDLDATVPLLRAGGFAVHSQPGGVVATRGGTTIRFDAVPLAEVGLRQVEMSLNHPVSRHVEQLGTSTLVVGPGARASWTFSR
;
A
#
# COMPACT_ATOMS: atom_id res chain seq x y z
N MET A 1 -14.84 -78.93 5.48
CA MET A 1 -13.86 -78.48 4.46
C MET A 1 -14.62 -78.11 3.21
N VAL A 2 -14.61 -76.92 2.63
CA VAL A 2 -14.04 -75.60 2.94
C VAL A 2 -15.08 -74.62 2.36
N LEU A 3 -15.54 -73.66 3.17
CA LEU A 3 -16.27 -72.48 2.68
C LEU A 3 -15.28 -71.62 1.88
N ALA A 4 -15.66 -71.20 0.68
CA ALA A 4 -15.07 -70.03 0.03
C ALA A 4 -16.21 -69.23 -0.59
N VAL A 5 -16.59 -68.16 0.12
CA VAL A 5 -17.56 -67.15 -0.30
C VAL A 5 -16.84 -66.19 -1.24
N ALA A 6 -17.38 -65.99 -2.44
CA ALA A 6 -16.90 -65.00 -3.40
C ALA A 6 -17.36 -63.60 -2.95
N ALA A 7 -16.40 -62.75 -2.59
CA ALA A 7 -16.63 -61.34 -2.29
C ALA A 7 -16.68 -60.55 -3.61
N VAL A 8 -17.84 -59.97 -3.91
CA VAL A 8 -18.02 -58.96 -4.96
C VAL A 8 -17.54 -57.62 -4.40
N LEU A 9 -16.41 -57.11 -4.89
CA LEU A 9 -15.93 -55.77 -4.61
C LEU A 9 -16.62 -54.77 -5.54
N THR A 10 -17.63 -54.07 -5.03
CA THR A 10 -18.16 -52.85 -5.65
C THR A 10 -17.28 -51.66 -5.26
N THR A 11 -16.47 -51.17 -6.20
CA THR A 11 -15.74 -49.90 -6.03
C THR A 11 -16.70 -48.73 -6.28
N ALA A 12 -17.18 -48.12 -5.21
CA ALA A 12 -17.84 -46.82 -5.26
C ALA A 12 -16.76 -45.75 -5.47
N ALA A 13 -16.68 -45.19 -6.67
CA ALA A 13 -15.88 -43.99 -6.94
C ALA A 13 -16.58 -42.79 -6.32
N THR A 14 -16.15 -42.39 -5.12
CA THR A 14 -16.46 -41.07 -4.58
C THR A 14 -15.73 -40.02 -5.43
N ALA A 15 -16.48 -39.35 -6.29
CA ALA A 15 -16.04 -38.13 -6.95
C ALA A 15 -15.82 -37.06 -5.88
N GLY A 16 -14.59 -36.91 -5.42
CA GLY A 16 -14.17 -35.75 -4.65
C GLY A 16 -14.26 -34.53 -5.55
N THR A 17 -15.15 -33.60 -5.23
CA THR A 17 -15.13 -32.23 -5.75
C THR A 17 -13.82 -31.59 -5.29
N ALA A 18 -12.79 -31.69 -6.13
CA ALA A 18 -11.63 -30.83 -6.04
C ALA A 18 -12.16 -29.40 -6.21
N ALA A 19 -12.20 -28.65 -5.10
CA ALA A 19 -12.35 -27.21 -5.16
C ALA A 19 -11.23 -26.71 -6.09
N ALA A 20 -11.61 -26.21 -7.26
CA ALA A 20 -10.69 -25.54 -8.14
C ALA A 20 -10.07 -24.40 -7.34
N ALA A 21 -8.77 -24.52 -7.04
CA ALA A 21 -8.00 -23.38 -6.59
C ALA A 21 -8.20 -22.30 -7.66
N GLU A 22 -8.74 -21.15 -7.28
CA GLU A 22 -8.80 -19.99 -8.17
C GLU A 22 -7.38 -19.78 -8.71
N THR A 23 -7.18 -20.09 -9.99
CA THR A 23 -5.98 -19.68 -10.71
C THR A 23 -6.04 -18.17 -10.80
N GLY A 24 -5.49 -17.51 -9.77
CA GLY A 24 -5.61 -16.07 -9.58
C GLY A 24 -5.08 -15.30 -10.80
N ALA A 25 -5.70 -14.16 -11.09
CA ALA A 25 -5.26 -13.29 -12.16
C ALA A 25 -3.76 -12.95 -12.02
N PRO A 26 -3.04 -12.73 -13.15
CA PRO A 26 -1.67 -12.23 -13.12
C PRO A 26 -1.56 -10.98 -12.24
N GLN A 27 -0.51 -10.93 -11.43
CA GLN A 27 -0.19 -9.78 -10.58
C GLN A 27 0.26 -8.63 -11.48
N VAL A 28 -0.44 -7.51 -11.41
CA VAL A 28 -0.13 -6.28 -12.16
C VAL A 28 -0.04 -5.05 -11.26
N LEU A 29 -0.57 -5.11 -10.03
CA LEU A 29 -0.41 -4.06 -9.02
C LEU A 29 0.40 -4.56 -7.84
N PHE A 30 1.19 -3.69 -7.25
CA PHE A 30 2.04 -3.97 -6.10
C PHE A 30 1.83 -2.89 -5.06
N PHE A 31 2.02 -3.20 -3.78
CA PHE A 31 1.93 -2.19 -2.74
C PHE A 31 2.97 -1.10 -2.98
N ASN A 32 2.54 0.15 -3.15
CA ASN A 32 3.45 1.26 -3.39
C ASN A 32 3.67 2.04 -2.09
N HIS A 33 2.60 2.60 -1.55
CA HIS A 33 2.62 3.27 -0.27
C HIS A 33 1.24 3.29 0.35
N SER A 34 1.21 3.64 1.63
CA SER A 34 -0.01 4.04 2.30
C SER A 34 0.27 5.30 3.09
N TYR A 35 -0.79 6.05 3.36
CA TYR A 35 -0.74 7.15 4.29
C TYR A 35 -1.71 7.01 5.45
N GLY A 36 -1.38 7.68 6.56
CA GLY A 36 -2.29 7.86 7.69
C GLY A 36 -2.17 9.28 8.26
N VAL A 37 -3.32 9.85 8.63
CA VAL A 37 -3.40 11.12 9.36
C VAL A 37 -3.47 10.85 10.85
N LEU A 38 -2.48 11.38 11.56
CA LEU A 38 -2.23 11.21 12.98
C LEU A 38 -2.60 12.49 13.74
N ASP A 39 -2.72 12.36 15.05
CA ASP A 39 -2.81 13.53 15.92
C ASP A 39 -1.53 14.37 15.81
N ARG A 40 -1.66 15.67 16.11
CA ARG A 40 -0.56 16.62 15.89
C ARG A 40 0.65 16.31 16.77
N GLU A 41 0.46 15.84 17.99
CA GLU A 41 1.55 15.46 18.89
C GLU A 41 2.39 14.33 18.29
N THR A 42 1.74 13.29 17.78
CA THR A 42 2.41 12.17 17.12
C THR A 42 3.11 12.60 15.83
N ALA A 43 2.45 13.40 14.99
CA ALA A 43 3.04 13.88 13.74
C ALA A 43 4.27 14.78 13.95
N ASP A 44 4.27 15.60 15.00
CA ASP A 44 5.38 16.47 15.37
C ASP A 44 6.53 15.68 16.00
N ALA A 45 6.22 14.66 16.82
CA ALA A 45 7.23 13.75 17.36
C ALA A 45 7.95 12.97 16.25
N ILE A 46 7.22 12.53 15.22
CA ILE A 46 7.78 11.89 14.03
C ILE A 46 8.70 12.84 13.26
N GLU A 47 8.24 14.06 12.98
CA GLU A 47 9.03 15.07 12.25
C GLU A 47 10.38 15.38 12.90
N ASN A 48 10.39 15.40 14.24
CA ASN A 48 11.53 15.80 15.04
C ASN A 48 12.37 14.62 15.58
N SER A 49 12.04 13.37 15.25
CA SER A 49 12.79 12.21 15.73
C SER A 49 14.18 12.11 15.08
N PRO A 50 15.28 12.18 15.86
CA PRO A 50 16.62 11.91 15.34
C PRO A 50 16.74 10.44 14.93
N TYR A 51 16.14 9.54 15.70
CA TYR A 51 16.20 8.11 15.43
C TYR A 51 15.57 7.74 14.09
N LEU A 52 14.46 8.37 13.69
CA LEU A 52 13.85 8.09 12.39
C LEU A 52 14.76 8.45 11.20
N ARG A 53 15.63 9.46 11.35
CA ARG A 53 16.62 9.85 10.32
C ARG A 53 17.76 8.85 10.19
N GLU A 54 18.08 8.14 11.26
CA GLU A 54 19.03 7.02 11.22
C GLU A 54 18.35 5.75 10.72
N PHE A 55 17.12 5.51 11.17
CA PHE A 55 16.36 4.31 10.89
C PHE A 55 15.93 4.18 9.43
N ALA A 56 15.47 5.24 8.78
CA ALA A 56 14.96 5.21 7.40
C ALA A 56 15.50 6.38 6.58
N ASN A 57 15.37 6.30 5.25
CA ASN A 57 15.49 7.47 4.36
C ASN A 57 14.29 8.39 4.63
N PHE A 58 14.40 9.17 5.69
CA PHE A 58 13.32 9.96 6.25
C PHE A 58 13.33 11.38 5.71
N GLN A 59 12.22 11.79 5.11
CA GLN A 59 12.06 13.11 4.51
C GLN A 59 10.82 13.81 5.05
N VAL A 60 10.93 15.12 5.24
CA VAL A 60 9.77 15.98 5.49
C VAL A 60 9.69 16.91 4.29
N ARG A 61 8.58 16.84 3.55
CA ARG A 61 8.48 17.54 2.27
C ARG A 61 7.09 18.10 2.04
N THR A 62 7.06 19.36 1.64
CA THR A 62 5.88 19.99 1.05
C THR A 62 5.83 19.69 -0.45
N THR A 63 4.70 19.19 -0.93
CA THR A 63 4.47 18.84 -2.34
C THR A 63 3.28 19.64 -2.86
N THR A 64 3.41 20.15 -4.09
CA THR A 64 2.31 20.74 -4.84
C THR A 64 1.92 19.78 -5.96
N GLY A 65 0.70 19.26 -5.91
CA GLY A 65 0.14 18.33 -6.87
C GLY A 65 -0.84 18.97 -7.86
N ALA A 66 -1.68 18.14 -8.48
CA ALA A 66 -2.71 18.60 -9.41
C ALA A 66 -3.64 19.63 -8.76
N ASP A 67 -4.15 20.54 -9.59
CA ASP A 67 -5.03 21.65 -9.20
C ASP A 67 -4.44 22.58 -8.12
N GLY A 68 -3.11 22.57 -7.94
CA GLY A 68 -2.44 23.37 -6.92
C GLY A 68 -2.69 22.88 -5.49
N LYS A 69 -3.12 21.63 -5.31
CA LYS A 69 -3.24 21.03 -3.97
C LYS A 69 -1.85 20.94 -3.33
N VAL A 70 -1.73 21.46 -2.12
CA VAL A 70 -0.47 21.47 -1.36
C VAL A 70 -0.62 20.62 -0.11
N TRP A 71 0.40 19.83 0.20
CA TRP A 71 0.46 19.05 1.43
C TRP A 71 1.88 18.91 1.96
N THR A 72 2.04 18.70 3.27
CA THR A 72 3.34 18.45 3.91
C THR A 72 3.35 17.08 4.57
N GLY A 73 4.11 16.14 4.02
CA GLY A 73 4.20 14.77 4.53
C GLY A 73 5.52 14.49 5.25
N ARG A 74 5.50 13.50 6.14
CA ARG A 74 6.68 12.81 6.65
C ARG A 74 6.78 11.45 5.96
N TYR A 75 7.85 11.21 5.22
CA TYR A 75 8.02 10.07 4.34
C TYR A 75 9.12 9.17 4.88
N LEU A 76 8.83 7.88 5.02
CA LEU A 76 9.84 6.85 5.26
C LEU A 76 10.00 6.07 3.96
N LEU A 77 11.09 6.33 3.24
CA LEU A 77 11.34 5.75 1.92
C LEU A 77 12.16 4.46 2.06
N GLY A 78 11.65 3.37 1.51
CA GLY A 78 12.34 2.09 1.39
C GLY A 78 12.91 1.88 -0.01
N ARG A 79 13.13 0.61 -0.38
CA ARG A 79 13.59 0.21 -1.71
C ARG A 79 12.47 0.21 -2.74
N GLU A 80 11.34 -0.42 -2.42
CA GLU A 80 10.19 -0.56 -3.32
C GLU A 80 8.91 0.00 -2.71
N THR A 81 8.96 0.41 -1.45
CA THR A 81 7.78 0.81 -0.69
C THR A 81 8.09 2.01 0.16
N TYR A 82 7.08 2.81 0.45
CA TYR A 82 7.24 3.90 1.41
C TYR A 82 5.97 4.13 2.22
N LEU A 83 6.13 4.86 3.32
CA LEU A 83 5.04 5.25 4.22
C LEU A 83 4.96 6.77 4.27
N GLU A 84 3.75 7.31 4.12
CA GLU A 84 3.48 8.74 4.32
C GLU A 84 2.72 8.95 5.62
N LEU A 85 3.20 9.85 6.46
CA LEU A 85 2.56 10.19 7.73
C LEU A 85 2.24 11.68 7.73
N PHE A 86 0.98 11.97 8.02
CA PHE A 86 0.42 13.32 8.03
C PHE A 86 -0.07 13.67 9.42
N GLY A 87 0.05 14.92 9.83
CA GLY A 87 -0.70 15.46 10.96
C GLY A 87 -2.04 16.03 10.52
N VAL A 88 -3.00 16.15 11.45
CA VAL A 88 -4.28 16.82 11.19
C VAL A 88 -4.06 18.21 10.59
N GLY A 89 -4.55 18.45 9.37
CA GLY A 89 -4.40 19.71 8.63
C GLY A 89 -3.19 19.79 7.68
N ASP A 90 -2.38 18.73 7.57
CA ASP A 90 -1.27 18.68 6.59
C ASP A 90 -1.75 18.37 5.17
N LEU A 91 -2.96 17.82 5.03
CA LEU A 91 -3.69 17.58 3.78
C LEU A 91 -4.95 18.46 3.74
N PRO A 92 -5.44 18.85 2.55
CA PRO A 92 -6.67 19.63 2.43
C PRO A 92 -7.93 18.77 2.66
N GLY A 93 -9.00 19.41 3.14
CA GLY A 93 -10.34 18.80 3.19
C GLY A 93 -10.44 17.58 4.10
N GLN A 94 -11.27 16.61 3.70
CA GLN A 94 -11.52 15.39 4.48
C GLN A 94 -10.29 14.48 4.60
N ASP A 95 -9.36 14.55 3.64
CA ASP A 95 -8.14 13.74 3.63
C ASP A 95 -7.16 14.16 4.74
N GLY A 96 -7.31 15.37 5.30
CA GLY A 96 -6.50 15.88 6.41
C GLY A 96 -7.11 15.70 7.79
N THR A 97 -8.20 14.94 7.93
CA THR A 97 -8.85 14.70 9.23
C THR A 97 -8.25 13.49 9.96
N LEU A 98 -8.33 13.49 11.29
CA LEU A 98 -7.72 12.46 12.12
C LEU A 98 -8.23 11.05 11.77
N GLY A 99 -7.31 10.15 11.46
CA GLY A 99 -7.61 8.78 11.06
C GLY A 99 -8.01 8.61 9.60
N SER A 100 -8.07 9.69 8.80
CA SER A 100 -8.07 9.55 7.35
C SER A 100 -6.81 8.80 6.91
N ALA A 101 -6.94 7.98 5.88
CA ALA A 101 -5.84 7.16 5.40
C ALA A 101 -6.02 6.87 3.90
N GLY A 102 -4.97 6.37 3.26
CA GLY A 102 -5.09 5.94 1.87
C GLY A 102 -4.06 4.92 1.46
N LEU A 103 -4.26 4.35 0.28
CA LEU A 103 -3.45 3.28 -0.28
C LEU A 103 -3.21 3.50 -1.77
N GLY A 104 -1.95 3.71 -2.13
CA GLY A 104 -1.48 3.61 -3.49
C GLY A 104 -0.96 2.20 -3.78
N VAL A 105 -1.48 1.58 -4.83
CA VAL A 105 -0.90 0.36 -5.42
C VAL A 105 -0.48 0.66 -6.85
N SER A 106 0.70 0.23 -7.28
CA SER A 106 1.25 0.64 -8.58
C SER A 106 1.65 -0.51 -9.47
N THR A 107 1.74 -0.22 -10.77
CA THR A 107 2.30 -1.12 -11.76
C THR A 107 3.84 -1.12 -11.72
N GLU A 108 4.45 -2.10 -12.38
CA GLU A 108 5.91 -2.18 -12.57
C GLU A 108 6.32 -2.00 -14.05
N HIS A 109 5.39 -2.25 -14.99
CA HIS A 109 5.61 -2.08 -16.43
C HIS A 109 4.60 -1.10 -17.00
N ALA A 110 5.08 -0.24 -17.92
CA ALA A 110 4.23 0.69 -18.63
C ALA A 110 3.12 -0.05 -19.40
N GLY A 111 1.89 0.42 -19.24
CA GLY A 111 0.68 -0.14 -19.86
C GLY A 111 -0.08 -1.15 -18.99
N ASP A 112 0.49 -1.61 -17.87
CA ASP A 112 -0.18 -2.56 -16.99
C ASP A 112 -1.45 -1.96 -16.33
N LEU A 113 -1.54 -0.62 -16.19
CA LEU A 113 -2.70 0.03 -15.60
C LEU A 113 -3.98 -0.18 -16.44
N ALA A 114 -3.83 -0.31 -17.77
CA ALA A 114 -4.95 -0.65 -18.66
C ALA A 114 -5.55 -2.02 -18.31
N THR A 115 -4.72 -2.99 -17.93
CA THR A 115 -5.19 -4.31 -17.49
C THR A 115 -6.06 -4.22 -16.24
N VAL A 116 -5.74 -3.32 -15.31
CA VAL A 116 -6.55 -3.08 -14.11
C VAL A 116 -7.89 -2.47 -14.49
N ARG A 117 -7.86 -1.44 -15.35
CA ARG A 117 -9.07 -0.79 -15.86
C ARG A 117 -10.04 -1.80 -16.48
N ASP A 118 -9.53 -2.69 -17.32
CA ASP A 118 -10.34 -3.67 -18.05
C ASP A 118 -10.95 -4.74 -17.13
N ARG A 119 -10.31 -5.03 -15.99
CA ARG A 119 -10.80 -6.02 -15.01
C ARG A 119 -11.89 -5.48 -14.08
N LEU A 120 -11.88 -4.18 -13.79
CA LEU A 120 -12.76 -3.55 -12.81
C LEU A 120 -14.28 -3.72 -13.11
N PRO A 121 -14.76 -3.61 -14.37
CA PRO A 121 -16.16 -3.86 -14.70
C PRO A 121 -16.64 -5.26 -14.29
N GLY A 122 -15.81 -6.29 -14.50
CA GLY A 122 -16.09 -7.66 -14.09
C GLY A 122 -16.13 -7.88 -12.57
N LEU A 123 -15.68 -6.89 -11.80
CA LEU A 123 -15.62 -6.89 -10.35
C LEU A 123 -16.64 -5.93 -9.72
N GLY A 124 -17.62 -5.46 -10.50
CA GLY A 124 -18.70 -4.59 -10.01
C GLY A 124 -18.38 -3.09 -10.03
N VAL A 125 -17.31 -2.68 -10.72
CA VAL A 125 -16.93 -1.28 -10.92
C VAL A 125 -17.06 -0.95 -12.43
N PRO A 126 -18.28 -0.67 -12.93
CA PRO A 126 -18.51 -0.54 -14.37
C PRO A 126 -17.83 0.68 -14.99
N GLU A 127 -17.69 1.76 -14.21
CA GLU A 127 -17.13 3.04 -14.65
C GLU A 127 -15.98 3.43 -13.72
N PRO A 128 -14.78 2.82 -13.87
CA PRO A 128 -13.60 3.26 -13.14
C PRO A 128 -13.25 4.71 -13.51
N ILE A 129 -12.81 5.49 -12.52
CA ILE A 129 -12.53 6.92 -12.68
C ILE A 129 -11.04 7.11 -12.92
N ASP A 130 -10.68 7.63 -14.08
CA ASP A 130 -9.30 8.02 -14.38
C ASP A 130 -8.98 9.40 -13.82
N PHE A 131 -7.74 9.57 -13.41
CA PHE A 131 -7.18 10.88 -13.13
C PHE A 131 -5.70 10.92 -13.48
N LEU A 132 -5.20 12.13 -13.75
CA LEU A 132 -3.78 12.41 -13.87
C LEU A 132 -3.35 13.17 -12.63
N GLN A 133 -2.35 12.66 -11.92
CA GLN A 133 -1.67 13.43 -10.89
C GLN A 133 -0.45 14.13 -11.50
N THR A 134 -0.25 15.39 -11.12
CA THR A 134 0.95 16.15 -11.47
C THR A 134 1.80 16.41 -10.23
N ARG A 135 3.05 16.82 -10.44
CA ARG A 135 3.94 17.31 -9.40
C ARG A 135 4.67 18.56 -9.88
N ASP A 136 4.68 19.59 -9.05
CA ASP A 136 5.52 20.77 -9.22
C ASP A 136 6.72 20.67 -8.26
N PHE A 137 7.92 20.89 -8.80
CA PHE A 137 9.18 20.87 -8.04
C PHE A 137 9.50 22.21 -7.35
N GLY A 138 8.57 23.15 -7.37
CA GLY A 138 8.69 24.49 -6.79
C GLY A 138 9.04 25.58 -7.80
N ASP A 139 9.05 25.27 -9.10
CA ASP A 139 9.34 26.21 -10.18
C ASP A 139 8.10 26.67 -10.95
N GLY A 140 6.91 26.22 -10.53
CA GLY A 140 5.64 26.61 -11.15
C GLY A 140 5.33 25.83 -12.43
N VAL A 141 6.09 24.77 -12.74
CA VAL A 141 5.89 23.94 -13.93
C VAL A 141 5.48 22.52 -13.52
N PRO A 142 4.17 22.21 -13.49
CA PRO A 142 3.68 20.88 -13.17
C PRO A 142 4.13 19.85 -14.21
N VAL A 143 4.65 18.73 -13.74
CA VAL A 143 5.02 17.56 -14.54
C VAL A 143 3.97 16.47 -14.34
N PRO A 144 3.43 15.84 -15.41
CA PRO A 144 2.61 14.63 -15.30
C PRO A 144 3.36 13.56 -14.52
N TRP A 145 2.87 13.20 -13.33
CA TRP A 145 3.58 12.34 -12.39
C TRP A 145 3.13 10.89 -12.50
N PHE A 146 1.83 10.62 -12.39
CA PHE A 146 1.27 9.29 -12.59
C PHE A 146 -0.15 9.37 -13.12
N ASP A 147 -0.53 8.39 -13.93
CA ASP A 147 -1.93 8.11 -14.20
C ASP A 147 -2.49 7.28 -13.07
N GLY A 148 -3.76 7.48 -12.72
CA GLY A 148 -4.40 6.76 -11.64
C GLY A 148 -5.84 6.35 -11.95
N ILE A 149 -6.28 5.30 -11.26
CA ILE A 149 -7.64 4.77 -11.32
C ILE A 149 -8.22 4.70 -9.92
N LEU A 150 -9.40 5.29 -9.75
CA LEU A 150 -10.25 5.15 -8.57
C LEU A 150 -11.45 4.25 -8.91
N THR A 151 -11.90 3.48 -7.91
CA THR A 151 -13.17 2.73 -8.02
C THR A 151 -14.39 3.58 -7.69
N THR A 152 -14.19 4.67 -6.95
CA THR A 152 -15.23 5.62 -6.53
C THR A 152 -14.60 6.97 -6.17
N ALA A 153 -15.33 8.05 -6.37
CA ALA A 153 -14.98 9.38 -5.83
C ALA A 153 -15.57 9.62 -4.43
N ALA A 154 -16.47 8.75 -3.97
CA ALA A 154 -17.17 8.89 -2.70
C ALA A 154 -16.68 7.82 -1.71
N TYR A 155 -16.05 8.29 -0.64
CA TYR A 155 -15.48 7.52 0.47
C TYR A 155 -15.73 8.28 1.78
N ASP A 156 -15.64 7.58 2.91
CA ASP A 156 -15.90 8.15 4.23
C ASP A 156 -14.62 8.73 4.86
N SER A 157 -13.51 7.99 4.79
CA SER A 157 -12.22 8.40 5.38
C SER A 157 -10.99 7.72 4.75
N PHE A 158 -11.21 6.68 3.94
CA PHE A 158 -10.16 5.91 3.30
C PHE A 158 -10.35 5.82 1.79
N GLY A 159 -9.31 6.20 1.04
CA GLY A 159 -9.27 6.10 -0.41
C GLY A 159 -8.14 5.19 -0.89
N ALA A 160 -8.42 4.33 -1.87
CA ALA A 160 -7.40 3.52 -2.54
C ALA A 160 -7.42 3.78 -4.05
N TRP A 161 -6.23 3.79 -4.66
CA TRP A 161 -6.08 3.98 -6.10
C TRP A 161 -5.01 3.06 -6.68
N ALA A 162 -5.21 2.67 -7.94
CA ALA A 162 -4.13 2.12 -8.75
C ALA A 162 -3.38 3.27 -9.42
N MET A 163 -2.08 3.13 -9.62
CA MET A 163 -1.27 4.13 -10.31
C MET A 163 -0.19 3.53 -11.20
N GLU A 164 0.18 4.29 -12.22
CA GLU A 164 1.32 4.01 -13.10
C GLU A 164 2.14 5.28 -13.28
N TYR A 165 3.42 5.22 -12.92
CA TYR A 165 4.29 6.38 -13.07
C TYR A 165 4.47 6.75 -14.55
N ARG A 166 4.46 8.05 -14.81
CA ARG A 166 4.63 8.60 -16.15
C ARG A 166 6.09 8.59 -16.57
N PRO A 167 6.44 8.13 -17.79
CA PRO A 167 7.79 8.24 -18.32
C PRO A 167 8.33 9.67 -18.31
N GLU A 168 7.46 10.67 -18.51
CA GLU A 168 7.81 12.09 -18.47
C GLU A 168 8.39 12.50 -17.11
N TYR A 169 7.77 12.05 -16.02
CA TYR A 169 8.27 12.29 -14.67
C TYR A 169 9.57 11.52 -14.40
N LEU A 170 9.61 10.24 -14.79
CA LEU A 170 10.78 9.39 -14.55
C LEU A 170 12.00 9.77 -15.41
N ALA A 171 11.82 10.60 -16.44
CA ALA A 171 12.89 11.17 -17.25
C ALA A 171 13.29 12.58 -16.78
N ASP A 172 12.54 13.19 -15.85
CA ASP A 172 12.83 14.52 -15.35
C ASP A 172 14.01 14.47 -14.36
N PRO A 173 15.12 15.19 -14.62
CA PRO A 173 16.29 15.16 -13.74
C PRO A 173 16.00 15.71 -12.34
N ARG A 174 14.95 16.52 -12.17
CA ARG A 174 14.51 17.04 -10.86
C ARG A 174 13.91 15.94 -9.98
N ALA A 175 13.43 14.85 -10.59
CA ALA A 175 12.78 13.75 -9.87
C ALA A 175 13.76 12.92 -9.04
N GLY A 176 15.06 12.89 -9.41
CA GLY A 176 16.09 12.17 -8.68
C GLY A 176 15.84 10.65 -8.61
N VAL A 177 15.24 10.09 -9.66
CA VAL A 177 14.89 8.67 -9.77
C VAL A 177 16.05 7.85 -10.33
N GLU A 178 16.03 6.55 -10.11
CA GLU A 178 17.04 5.65 -10.65
C GLU A 178 16.86 5.42 -12.17
N PRO A 179 17.92 4.97 -12.87
CA PRO A 179 17.82 4.54 -14.25
C PRO A 179 16.85 3.37 -14.42
N ALA A 180 16.24 3.26 -15.60
CA ALA A 180 15.42 2.12 -15.94
C ALA A 180 16.27 0.82 -15.96
N SER A 181 15.79 -0.21 -15.27
CA SER A 181 16.38 -1.55 -15.26
C SER A 181 15.97 -2.40 -16.47
N TYR A 182 14.85 -2.06 -17.10
CA TYR A 182 14.33 -2.71 -18.30
C TYR A 182 13.50 -1.75 -19.17
N PRO A 183 13.26 -2.07 -20.45
CA PRO A 183 12.39 -1.26 -21.31
C PRO A 183 10.96 -1.17 -20.73
N GLY A 184 10.44 0.05 -20.57
CA GLY A 184 9.12 0.27 -19.98
C GLY A 184 9.07 0.16 -18.45
N ASP A 185 10.22 0.21 -17.78
CA ASP A 185 10.33 0.22 -16.33
C ASP A 185 9.69 1.46 -15.71
N VAL A 186 8.55 1.27 -15.06
CA VAL A 186 7.85 2.26 -14.24
C VAL A 186 7.77 1.78 -12.80
N SER A 187 8.75 0.97 -12.39
CA SER A 187 8.75 0.29 -11.11
C SER A 187 8.84 1.22 -9.91
N ARG A 188 8.40 0.69 -8.78
CA ARG A 188 8.58 1.34 -7.48
C ARG A 188 10.06 1.50 -7.12
N GLU A 189 10.87 0.50 -7.45
CA GLU A 189 12.32 0.53 -7.27
C GLU A 189 12.97 1.64 -8.10
N ARG A 190 12.54 1.85 -9.34
CA ARG A 190 13.01 2.97 -10.15
C ARG A 190 12.64 4.32 -9.53
N TYR A 191 11.41 4.46 -9.03
CA TYR A 191 10.90 5.71 -8.47
C TYR A 191 11.61 6.13 -7.17
N LEU A 192 11.99 5.18 -6.33
CA LEU A 192 12.64 5.43 -5.04
C LEU A 192 14.17 5.43 -5.19
N ALA A 193 14.84 6.45 -4.66
CA ALA A 193 16.30 6.50 -4.68
C ALA A 193 16.92 5.39 -3.83
N ASP A 194 18.11 4.92 -4.23
CA ASP A 194 18.86 3.85 -3.56
C ASP A 194 19.37 4.20 -2.14
N ALA A 195 19.07 5.39 -1.63
CA ALA A 195 19.49 5.87 -0.32
C ALA A 195 19.02 4.97 0.84
N TYR A 196 18.00 4.11 0.65
CA TYR A 196 17.61 3.12 1.66
C TYR A 196 18.76 2.20 2.09
N GLN A 197 19.77 1.99 1.22
CA GLN A 197 20.91 1.11 1.48
C GLN A 197 21.75 1.58 2.68
N ASP A 198 21.76 2.89 2.96
CA ASP A 198 22.49 3.50 4.08
C ASP A 198 21.66 3.57 5.38
N HIS A 199 20.45 3.01 5.37
CA HIS A 199 19.51 3.04 6.50
C HIS A 199 19.10 1.63 6.97
N LEU A 200 18.46 1.54 8.13
CA LEU A 200 17.99 0.27 8.67
C LEU A 200 16.75 -0.25 7.94
N MET A 201 15.75 0.60 7.71
CA MET A 201 14.51 0.25 7.02
C MET A 201 14.81 -0.10 5.57
N ARG A 202 14.33 -1.27 5.15
CA ARG A 202 14.35 -1.69 3.75
C ARG A 202 13.01 -1.48 3.06
N ASP A 203 11.96 -2.11 3.56
CA ASP A 203 10.62 -2.07 2.94
C ASP A 203 9.51 -2.33 3.96
N VAL A 204 8.31 -1.80 3.68
CA VAL A 204 7.05 -2.14 4.36
C VAL A 204 6.60 -3.54 3.92
N THR A 205 6.54 -4.48 4.85
CA THR A 205 6.16 -5.87 4.61
C THR A 205 4.73 -6.19 4.99
N ALA A 206 4.15 -5.43 5.92
CA ALA A 206 2.73 -5.50 6.22
C ALA A 206 2.16 -4.16 6.67
N ILE A 207 0.87 -3.95 6.42
CA ILE A 207 0.13 -2.80 6.92
C ILE A 207 -1.25 -3.22 7.40
N ARG A 208 -1.70 -2.61 8.49
CA ARG A 208 -3.03 -2.80 9.06
C ARG A 208 -3.74 -1.46 9.21
N ILE A 209 -4.90 -1.34 8.59
CA ILE A 209 -5.68 -0.11 8.54
C ILE A 209 -7.11 -0.44 8.97
N ALA A 210 -7.68 0.37 9.85
CA ALA A 210 -9.09 0.30 10.19
C ALA A 210 -9.86 1.24 9.25
N VAL A 211 -10.90 0.74 8.59
CA VAL A 211 -11.67 1.45 7.55
C VAL A 211 -13.15 1.22 7.77
N THR A 212 -14.01 2.06 7.18
CA THR A 212 -15.45 1.76 7.17
C THR A 212 -15.74 0.59 6.23
N SER A 213 -16.85 -0.12 6.45
CA SER A 213 -17.26 -1.18 5.51
C SER A 213 -17.46 -0.64 4.09
N ARG A 214 -17.94 0.59 3.95
CA ARG A 214 -18.14 1.24 2.65
C ARG A 214 -16.82 1.47 1.91
N ASP A 215 -15.81 2.00 2.60
CA ASP A 215 -14.48 2.22 2.02
C ASP A 215 -13.81 0.88 1.66
N LEU A 216 -14.03 -0.14 2.51
CA LEU A 216 -13.55 -1.49 2.23
C LEU A 216 -14.20 -2.10 0.99
N ASP A 217 -15.51 -1.98 0.85
CA ASP A 217 -16.27 -2.48 -0.31
C ASP A 217 -15.79 -1.85 -1.62
N ALA A 218 -15.39 -0.57 -1.59
CA ALA A 218 -14.80 0.11 -2.74
C ALA A 218 -13.36 -0.34 -3.04
N THR A 219 -12.62 -0.79 -2.03
CA THR A 219 -11.19 -1.15 -2.14
C THR A 219 -10.97 -2.58 -2.63
N VAL A 220 -11.81 -3.53 -2.22
CA VAL A 220 -11.64 -4.95 -2.56
C VAL A 220 -11.61 -5.21 -4.08
N PRO A 221 -12.50 -4.61 -4.92
CA PRO A 221 -12.44 -4.76 -6.37
C PRO A 221 -11.10 -4.31 -6.98
N LEU A 222 -10.53 -3.21 -6.48
CA LEU A 222 -9.24 -2.69 -6.94
C LEU A 222 -8.11 -3.69 -6.71
N LEU A 223 -8.03 -4.25 -5.49
CA LEU A 223 -7.00 -5.23 -5.13
C LEU A 223 -7.13 -6.51 -5.96
N ARG A 224 -8.37 -6.99 -6.16
CA ARG A 224 -8.63 -8.15 -7.02
C ARG A 224 -8.26 -7.89 -8.48
N ALA A 225 -8.59 -6.72 -9.02
CA ALA A 225 -8.19 -6.32 -10.36
C ALA A 225 -6.66 -6.30 -10.52
N GLY A 226 -5.95 -5.89 -9.47
CA GLY A 226 -4.49 -5.90 -9.39
C GLY A 226 -3.82 -7.28 -9.30
N GLY A 227 -4.59 -8.33 -9.01
CA GLY A 227 -4.09 -9.70 -8.84
C GLY A 227 -3.78 -10.09 -7.39
N PHE A 228 -4.11 -9.26 -6.39
CA PHE A 228 -3.99 -9.64 -4.99
C PHE A 228 -4.93 -10.80 -4.65
N ALA A 229 -4.45 -11.71 -3.78
CA ALA A 229 -5.29 -12.73 -3.18
C ALA A 229 -5.98 -12.15 -1.94
N VAL A 230 -7.28 -11.86 -2.06
CA VAL A 230 -8.08 -11.20 -1.01
C VAL A 230 -8.91 -12.24 -0.27
N HIS A 231 -8.64 -12.43 1.01
CA HIS A 231 -9.34 -13.37 1.89
C HIS A 231 -10.14 -12.62 2.94
N SER A 232 -11.43 -12.96 3.06
CA SER A 232 -12.26 -12.49 4.16
C SER A 232 -11.80 -13.09 5.49
N GLN A 233 -11.89 -12.30 6.55
CA GLN A 233 -11.69 -12.73 7.93
C GLN A 233 -12.76 -12.10 8.83
N PRO A 234 -12.97 -12.60 10.05
CA PRO A 234 -13.88 -11.94 10.99
C PRO A 234 -13.50 -10.47 11.16
N GLY A 235 -14.42 -9.57 10.82
CA GLY A 235 -14.22 -8.12 10.95
C GLY A 235 -13.39 -7.45 9.86
N GLY A 236 -13.13 -8.08 8.70
CA GLY A 236 -12.46 -7.40 7.59
C GLY A 236 -11.89 -8.32 6.52
N VAL A 237 -10.78 -7.93 5.90
CA VAL A 237 -10.07 -8.73 4.87
C VAL A 237 -8.56 -8.67 5.04
N VAL A 238 -7.87 -9.67 4.50
CA VAL A 238 -6.43 -9.68 4.28
C VAL A 238 -6.17 -9.87 2.79
N ALA A 239 -5.42 -8.95 2.19
CA ALA A 239 -4.88 -9.08 0.85
C ALA A 239 -3.41 -9.47 0.93
N THR A 240 -3.04 -10.48 0.15
CA THR A 240 -1.66 -10.99 0.01
C THR A 240 -1.24 -10.98 -1.45
N ARG A 241 0.04 -11.29 -1.71
CA ARG A 241 0.77 -11.01 -2.96
C ARG A 241 1.03 -9.50 -3.15
N GLY A 242 1.72 -9.11 -4.21
CA GLY A 242 2.07 -7.71 -4.45
C GLY A 242 3.10 -7.13 -3.46
N GLY A 243 3.95 -7.98 -2.86
CA GLY A 243 5.08 -7.57 -1.99
C GLY A 243 4.72 -7.39 -0.51
N THR A 244 3.58 -6.79 -0.20
CA THR A 244 3.18 -6.39 1.17
C THR A 244 1.85 -7.04 1.55
N THR A 245 1.74 -7.55 2.79
CA THR A 245 0.45 -8.02 3.32
C THR A 245 -0.39 -6.82 3.78
N ILE A 246 -1.59 -6.67 3.22
CA ILE A 246 -2.48 -5.55 3.55
C ILE A 246 -3.67 -6.10 4.33
N ARG A 247 -3.87 -5.63 5.56
CA ARG A 247 -5.00 -5.98 6.40
C ARG A 247 -5.92 -4.78 6.57
N PHE A 248 -7.20 -5.01 6.31
CA PHE A 248 -8.25 -4.07 6.65
C PHE A 248 -9.12 -4.64 7.77
N ASP A 249 -9.41 -3.81 8.77
CA ASP A 249 -10.44 -4.08 9.75
C ASP A 249 -11.63 -3.13 9.49
N ALA A 250 -12.81 -3.70 9.26
CA ALA A 250 -14.04 -2.95 9.10
C ALA A 250 -14.56 -2.47 10.47
N VAL A 251 -14.66 -1.16 10.65
CA VAL A 251 -15.01 -0.51 11.92
C VAL A 251 -15.95 0.68 11.71
N PRO A 252 -16.61 1.20 12.77
CA PRO A 252 -17.31 2.48 12.69
C PRO A 252 -16.37 3.64 12.33
N LEU A 253 -16.90 4.71 11.74
CA LEU A 253 -16.11 5.89 11.35
C LEU A 253 -15.27 6.48 12.51
N ALA A 254 -15.81 6.46 13.73
CA ALA A 254 -15.11 6.91 14.94
C ALA A 254 -13.90 6.03 15.34
N GLU A 255 -13.62 4.94 14.60
CA GLU A 255 -12.53 3.99 14.85
C GLU A 255 -11.60 3.78 13.62
N VAL A 256 -11.75 4.51 12.52
CA VAL A 256 -10.86 4.39 11.34
C VAL A 256 -9.41 4.84 11.60
N GLY A 257 -8.48 4.45 10.74
CA GLY A 257 -7.10 4.94 10.72
C GLY A 257 -6.02 3.86 10.69
N LEU A 258 -4.78 4.30 10.48
CA LEU A 258 -3.60 3.44 10.47
C LEU A 258 -3.41 2.79 11.86
N ARG A 259 -3.22 1.47 11.89
CA ARG A 259 -3.09 0.71 13.15
C ARG A 259 -1.70 0.15 13.35
N GLN A 260 -1.14 -0.43 12.30
CA GLN A 260 0.16 -1.08 12.37
C GLN A 260 0.87 -1.06 11.03
N VAL A 261 2.19 -0.92 11.07
CA VAL A 261 3.09 -1.11 9.93
C VAL A 261 4.19 -2.07 10.36
N GLU A 262 4.46 -3.09 9.56
CA GLU A 262 5.64 -3.95 9.71
C GLU A 262 6.63 -3.67 8.59
N MET A 263 7.92 -3.68 8.94
CA MET A 263 9.01 -3.37 8.03
C MET A 263 10.10 -4.43 8.10
N SER A 264 10.71 -4.71 6.95
CA SER A 264 11.96 -5.45 6.86
C SER A 264 13.15 -4.51 7.05
N LEU A 265 14.25 -5.05 7.57
CA LEU A 265 15.50 -4.31 7.78
C LEU A 265 16.60 -4.83 6.84
N ASN A 266 17.52 -3.95 6.44
CA ASN A 266 18.68 -4.33 5.63
C ASN A 266 19.60 -5.32 6.34
N HIS A 267 19.65 -5.29 7.67
CA HIS A 267 20.36 -6.29 8.47
C HIS A 267 19.72 -6.47 9.86
N PRO A 268 19.98 -7.61 10.54
CA PRO A 268 19.51 -7.83 11.90
C PRO A 268 20.08 -6.81 12.90
N VAL A 269 19.28 -6.44 13.91
CA VAL A 269 19.70 -5.56 15.00
C VAL A 269 19.22 -6.06 16.37
N SER A 270 19.80 -5.50 17.44
CA SER A 270 19.26 -5.65 18.80
C SER A 270 17.94 -4.90 18.96
N ARG A 271 17.16 -5.26 19.97
CA ARG A 271 15.86 -4.61 20.21
C ARG A 271 16.05 -3.14 20.59
N HIS A 272 15.38 -2.25 19.87
CA HIS A 272 15.18 -0.82 20.17
C HIS A 272 13.68 -0.51 20.25
N VAL A 273 13.31 0.47 21.08
CA VAL A 273 11.94 0.98 21.17
C VAL A 273 11.98 2.49 21.12
N GLU A 274 11.27 3.04 20.15
CA GLU A 274 11.09 4.47 19.97
C GLU A 274 9.62 4.83 20.24
N GLN A 275 9.38 5.74 21.18
CA GLN A 275 8.05 6.30 21.43
C GLN A 275 7.91 7.62 20.68
N LEU A 276 6.88 7.74 19.84
CA LEU A 276 6.64 8.88 18.96
C LEU A 276 5.20 9.34 19.19
N GLY A 277 5.02 10.32 20.08
CA GLY A 277 3.70 10.72 20.58
C GLY A 277 2.94 9.53 21.16
N THR A 278 1.77 9.23 20.61
CA THR A 278 0.93 8.10 21.02
C THR A 278 1.27 6.78 20.32
N SER A 279 2.25 6.79 19.40
CA SER A 279 2.67 5.62 18.63
C SER A 279 4.00 5.03 19.12
N THR A 280 4.22 3.74 18.88
CA THR A 280 5.42 3.02 19.33
C THR A 280 6.03 2.25 18.16
N LEU A 281 7.29 2.56 17.84
CA LEU A 281 8.10 1.81 16.89
C LEU A 281 9.03 0.86 17.66
N VAL A 282 8.90 -0.43 17.41
CA VAL A 282 9.78 -1.47 17.95
C VAL A 282 10.65 -2.00 16.82
N VAL A 283 11.96 -1.84 16.92
CA VAL A 283 12.93 -2.32 15.92
C VAL A 283 13.70 -3.50 16.51
N GLY A 284 13.74 -4.62 15.80
CA GLY A 284 14.35 -5.85 16.29
C GLY A 284 13.61 -6.51 17.48
N PRO A 285 14.19 -7.57 18.07
CA PRO A 285 15.42 -8.21 17.63
C PRO A 285 15.26 -8.89 16.26
N GLY A 286 16.35 -8.98 15.50
CA GLY A 286 16.36 -9.56 14.15
C GLY A 286 16.19 -8.50 13.06
N ALA A 287 15.80 -8.94 11.86
CA ALA A 287 15.71 -8.09 10.66
C ALA A 287 14.29 -7.56 10.40
N ARG A 288 13.58 -7.15 11.46
CA ARG A 288 12.20 -6.65 11.37
C ARG A 288 11.95 -5.48 12.31
N ALA A 289 11.00 -4.62 11.95
CA ALA A 289 10.43 -3.61 12.82
C ALA A 289 8.89 -3.64 12.77
N SER A 290 8.25 -3.21 13.85
CA SER A 290 6.79 -3.05 13.94
C SER A 290 6.49 -1.69 14.55
N TRP A 291 5.67 -0.89 13.87
CA TRP A 291 5.16 0.37 14.35
C TRP A 291 3.67 0.25 14.62
N THR A 292 3.27 0.47 15.86
CA THR A 292 1.85 0.47 16.28
C THR A 292 1.39 1.87 16.58
N PHE A 293 0.21 2.23 16.10
CA PHE A 293 -0.41 3.53 16.28
C PHE A 293 -1.61 3.38 17.23
N SER A 294 -1.53 4.06 18.37
CA SER A 294 -2.66 4.16 19.28
C SER A 294 -3.69 5.13 18.70
N ARG A 295 -4.96 4.88 18.98
CA ARG A 295 -6.02 5.85 18.74
C ARG A 295 -6.65 6.21 20.08
#